data_AF-A0A7C4J1S4-F1
#
_entry.id   AF-A0A7C4J1S4-F1
#
_cell.length_a   1.000
_cell.length_b   1.000
_cell.length_c   1.000
_cell.angle_alpha   90.00
_cell.angle_beta   90.00
_cell.angle_gamma   90.00
#
_symmetry.space_group_name_H-M   'P 1'
#
loop_
_entity.id
_entity.type
_entity.pdbx_description
1 polymer ?
#
loop_
_entity_poly.entity_id
_entity_poly.type
_entity_poly.pdbx_seq_one_letter_code
_entity_poly.pdbx_strand_id
1 'polypeptide(L)'
;MDALLSMLIDLSRTFLQDVSDIQELSPLNEKLENTLNAIISDSNQKSELNAILHQYYSQIMTLYSKYPQSTFLDTLMHRIESLLQVANTIDGKL
;
A
#
# COMPACT_ATOMS: atom_id res chain seq x y z
N MET A 1 -6.19 18.56 5.59
CA MET A 1 -5.51 17.26 5.43
C MET A 1 -4.01 17.55 5.36
N ASP A 2 -3.18 16.74 6.04
CA ASP A 2 -1.72 16.90 6.05
C ASP A 2 -1.13 16.63 4.64
N ALA A 3 -0.10 17.36 4.23
CA ALA A 3 0.47 17.25 2.89
C ALA A 3 1.11 15.87 2.62
N LEU A 4 1.75 15.27 3.63
CA LEU A 4 2.31 13.93 3.52
C LEU A 4 1.20 12.87 3.43
N LEU A 5 0.10 13.07 4.17
CA LEU A 5 -1.05 12.18 4.09
C LEU A 5 -1.71 12.21 2.70
N SER A 6 -1.90 13.40 2.12
CA SER A 6 -2.40 13.53 0.76
C SER A 6 -1.51 12.80 -0.24
N MET A 7 -0.20 12.98 -0.14
CA MET A 7 0.78 12.28 -0.97
C MET A 7 0.69 10.75 -0.79
N LEU A 8 0.59 10.25 0.45
CA LEU A 8 0.44 8.83 0.72
C LEU A 8 -0.83 8.25 0.08
N ILE A 9 -1.95 8.96 0.15
CA ILE A 9 -3.22 8.55 -0.46
C ILE A 9 -3.07 8.45 -1.98
N ASP A 10 -2.48 9.46 -2.63
CA ASP A 10 -2.32 9.47 -4.08
C ASP A 10 -1.37 8.37 -4.57
N LEU A 11 -0.26 8.15 -3.85
CA LEU A 11 0.65 7.03 -4.13
C LEU A 11 -0.03 5.68 -3.90
N SER A 12 -0.84 5.54 -2.86
CA SER A 12 -1.55 4.29 -2.56
C SER A 12 -2.63 3.97 -3.61
N ARG A 13 -3.30 4.99 -4.16
CA ARG A 13 -4.23 4.84 -5.29
C ARG A 13 -3.52 4.39 -6.57
N THR A 14 -2.36 4.97 -6.85
CA THR A 14 -1.54 4.57 -8.01
C THR A 14 -1.09 3.13 -7.85
N PHE A 15 -0.61 2.76 -6.66
CA PHE A 15 -0.23 1.38 -6.37
C PHE A 15 -1.41 0.41 -6.48
N LEU A 16 -2.60 0.77 -6.01
CA LEU A 16 -3.82 -0.05 -6.17
C LEU A 16 -4.12 -0.36 -7.64
N GLN A 17 -3.90 0.61 -8.54
CA GLN A 17 -4.04 0.40 -9.98
C GLN A 17 -3.00 -0.58 -10.52
N ASP A 18 -1.75 -0.51 -10.04
CA ASP A 18 -0.69 -1.43 -10.49
C ASP A 18 -0.96 -2.89 -10.09
N VAL A 19 -1.66 -3.10 -8.98
CA VAL A 19 -1.91 -4.44 -8.40
C VAL A 19 -3.35 -4.93 -8.60
N SER A 20 -4.20 -4.18 -9.30
CA SER A 20 -5.62 -4.50 -9.46
C SER A 20 -5.86 -5.85 -10.13
N ASP A 21 -4.97 -6.23 -11.05
CA ASP A 21 -5.10 -7.43 -11.88
C ASP A 21 -4.52 -8.69 -11.21
N ILE A 22 -3.89 -8.54 -10.03
CA ILE A 22 -3.30 -9.66 -9.29
C ILE A 22 -4.37 -10.26 -8.39
N GLN A 23 -4.90 -11.42 -8.80
CA GLN A 23 -6.02 -12.07 -8.10
C GLN A 23 -5.71 -12.38 -6.63
N GLU A 24 -4.47 -12.79 -6.32
CA GLU A 24 -4.03 -13.08 -4.96
C GLU A 24 -4.10 -11.86 -4.02
N LEU A 25 -4.13 -10.65 -4.58
CA LEU A 25 -4.21 -9.40 -3.83
C LEU A 25 -5.63 -8.80 -3.80
N SER A 26 -6.60 -9.38 -4.50
CA SER A 26 -7.97 -8.87 -4.58
C SER A 26 -8.61 -8.56 -3.21
N PRO A 27 -8.47 -9.41 -2.16
CA PRO A 27 -9.03 -9.10 -0.85
C PRO A 27 -8.36 -7.90 -0.17
N LEU A 28 -7.11 -7.59 -0.49
CA LEU A 28 -6.41 -6.40 -0.01
C LEU A 28 -6.78 -5.17 -0.86
N ASN A 29 -7.02 -5.35 -2.16
CA ASN A 29 -7.45 -4.29 -3.07
C ASN A 29 -8.75 -3.64 -2.59
N GLU A 30 -9.75 -4.46 -2.24
CA GLU A 30 -11.03 -3.99 -1.70
C GLU A 30 -10.85 -3.24 -0.38
N LYS A 31 -10.01 -3.75 0.53
CA LYS A 31 -9.74 -3.09 1.82
C LYS A 31 -9.06 -1.74 1.60
N LEU A 32 -8.02 -1.70 0.77
CA LEU A 32 -7.28 -0.48 0.48
C LEU A 32 -8.18 0.58 -0.14
N GLU A 33 -9.01 0.21 -1.12
CA GLU A 33 -9.96 1.14 -1.74
C GLU A 33 -10.94 1.73 -0.71
N ASN A 34 -11.52 0.89 0.13
CA ASN A 34 -12.44 1.32 1.19
C ASN A 34 -11.75 2.28 2.19
N THR A 35 -10.54 1.94 2.64
CA THR A 35 -9.77 2.79 3.55
C THR A 35 -9.36 4.11 2.90
N LEU A 36 -8.98 4.11 1.61
CA LEU A 36 -8.63 5.33 0.87
C LEU A 36 -9.83 6.26 0.65
N ASN A 37 -11.03 5.71 0.53
CA ASN A 37 -12.26 6.50 0.46
C ASN A 37 -12.65 7.05 1.84
N ALA A 38 -12.49 6.23 2.90
CA ALA A 38 -12.81 6.61 4.27
C ALA A 38 -11.86 7.68 4.84
N ILE A 39 -10.55 7.59 4.54
CA ILE A 39 -9.52 8.47 5.13
C ILE A 39 -9.66 9.94 4.71
N ILE A 40 -10.31 10.21 3.58
CA ILE A 40 -10.67 11.56 3.14
C ILE A 40 -11.64 12.21 4.14
N SER A 41 -12.52 11.40 4.73
CA SER A 41 -13.55 11.84 5.68
C SER A 41 -13.12 11.70 7.14
N ASP A 42 -12.28 10.70 7.45
CA ASP A 42 -11.77 10.43 8.80
C ASP A 42 -10.25 10.17 8.78
N SER A 43 -9.48 11.16 9.22
CA SER A 43 -8.02 11.05 9.27
C SER A 43 -7.50 10.07 10.34
N ASN A 44 -8.35 9.47 11.17
CA ASN A 44 -7.92 8.43 12.12
C ASN A 44 -7.64 7.09 11.43
N GLN A 45 -8.06 6.94 10.17
CA GLN A 45 -7.86 5.74 9.35
C GLN A 45 -6.40 5.53 8.88
N LYS A 46 -5.47 6.42 9.24
CA LYS A 46 -4.03 6.33 8.88
C LYS A 46 -3.39 5.03 9.34
N SER A 47 -3.71 4.60 10.56
CA SER A 47 -3.16 3.38 11.15
C SER A 47 -3.65 2.13 10.40
N GLU A 48 -4.90 2.15 9.93
CA GLU A 48 -5.47 1.09 9.10
C GLU A 48 -4.82 1.06 7.72
N LEU A 49 -4.60 2.22 7.10
CA LEU A 49 -3.84 2.32 5.85
C LEU A 49 -2.43 1.74 6.01
N ASN A 50 -1.70 2.10 7.06
CA ASN A 50 -0.38 1.55 7.32
C ASN A 50 -0.41 0.03 7.51
N ALA A 51 -1.40 -0.49 8.27
CA ALA A 51 -1.56 -1.92 8.47
C ALA A 51 -1.88 -2.69 7.17
N ILE A 52 -2.66 -2.10 6.27
CA ILE A 52 -2.96 -2.67 4.95
C ILE A 52 -1.70 -2.70 4.08
N LEU A 53 -0.90 -1.62 4.07
CA LEU A 53 0.36 -1.57 3.31
C LEU A 53 1.36 -2.65 3.79
N HIS A 54 1.42 -2.92 5.10
CA HIS A 54 2.23 -4.02 5.64
C HIS A 54 1.72 -5.40 5.19
N GLN A 55 0.41 -5.59 5.07
CA GLN A 55 -0.17 -6.83 4.53
C GLN A 55 0.20 -7.00 3.04
N TYR A 56 0.16 -5.94 2.25
CA TYR A 56 0.63 -5.96 0.86
C TYR A 56 2.10 -6.36 0.76
N TYR A 57 2.97 -5.76 1.57
CA TYR A 57 4.39 -6.11 1.58
C TYR A 57 4.59 -7.61 1.83
N SER A 58 3.88 -8.19 2.81
CA SER A 58 3.96 -9.62 3.12
C SER A 58 3.50 -10.51 1.95
N GLN A 59 2.39 -10.15 1.29
CA GLN A 59 1.86 -10.91 0.16
C GLN A 59 2.74 -10.77 -1.09
N ILE A 60 3.21 -9.56 -1.41
CA ILE A 60 4.11 -9.33 -2.54
C ILE A 60 5.44 -10.05 -2.30
N MET A 61 5.98 -10.04 -1.09
CA MET A 61 7.19 -10.81 -0.75
C MET A 61 6.97 -12.32 -0.94
N THR A 62 5.77 -12.82 -0.60
CA THR A 62 5.40 -14.22 -0.83
C THR A 62 5.33 -14.54 -2.33
N LEU A 63 4.74 -13.67 -3.14
CA LEU A 63 4.69 -13.81 -4.59
C LEU A 63 6.10 -13.71 -5.20
N TYR A 64 6.90 -12.75 -4.76
CA TYR A 64 8.29 -12.55 -5.19
C TYR A 64 9.14 -13.78 -4.91
N SER A 65 8.97 -14.40 -3.73
CA SER A 65 9.66 -15.66 -3.39
C SER A 65 9.27 -16.83 -4.30
N LYS A 66 8.04 -16.85 -4.84
CA LYS A 66 7.57 -17.86 -5.80
C LYS A 66 8.05 -17.58 -7.22
N TYR A 67 8.19 -16.30 -7.58
CA TYR A 67 8.55 -15.84 -8.93
C TYR A 67 9.71 -14.83 -8.90
N PRO A 68 10.92 -15.23 -8.46
CA PRO A 68 12.02 -14.31 -8.17
C PRO A 68 12.63 -13.63 -9.41
N GLN A 69 12.28 -14.07 -10.62
CA GLN A 69 12.74 -13.47 -11.87
C GLN A 69 11.76 -12.43 -12.43
N SER A 70 10.64 -12.18 -11.75
CA SER A 70 9.64 -11.21 -12.20
C SER A 70 10.09 -9.78 -11.91
N THR A 71 10.52 -9.06 -12.94
CA THR A 71 10.83 -7.61 -12.87
C THR A 71 9.63 -6.79 -12.41
N PHE A 72 8.41 -7.26 -12.71
CA PHE A 72 7.19 -6.63 -12.22
C PHE A 72 7.06 -6.73 -10.70
N LEU A 73 7.29 -7.91 -10.11
CA LEU A 73 7.24 -8.08 -8.66
C LEU A 73 8.38 -7.33 -7.96
N ASP A 74 9.56 -7.24 -8.57
CA ASP A 74 10.67 -6.40 -8.10
C ASP A 74 10.28 -4.91 -8.03
N THR A 75 9.63 -4.42 -9.08
CA THR A 75 9.08 -3.05 -9.11
C THR A 75 8.01 -2.85 -8.03
N LEU A 76 7.11 -3.81 -7.85
CA LEU A 76 6.08 -3.74 -6.82
C LEU A 76 6.66 -3.76 -5.40
N MET A 77 7.71 -4.55 -5.15
CA MET A 77 8.44 -4.56 -3.87
C MET A 77 8.98 -3.16 -3.54
N HIS A 78 9.68 -2.53 -4.46
CA HIS A 78 10.20 -1.18 -4.25
C HIS A 78 9.10 -0.12 -4.04
N ARG A 79 7.97 -0.25 -4.75
CA ARG A 79 6.82 0.64 -4.57
C ARG A 79 6.20 0.50 -3.19
N ILE A 80 5.97 -0.73 -2.72
CA ILE A 80 5.37 -0.95 -1.39
C ILE A 80 6.32 -0.56 -0.25
N GLU A 81 7.63 -0.76 -0.41
CA GLU A 81 8.64 -0.28 0.54
C GLU A 81 8.61 1.25 0.65
N SER A 82 8.52 1.94 -0.49
CA SER A 82 8.44 3.41 -0.52
C SER A 82 7.17 3.92 0.16
N LEU A 83 6.02 3.27 -0.09
CA LEU A 83 4.76 3.59 0.59
C LEU A 83 4.85 3.41 2.10
N LEU A 84 5.47 2.32 2.56
CA LEU A 84 5.66 2.05 3.99
C LEU A 84 6.57 3.08 4.66
N GLN A 85 7.63 3.54 3.98
CA GLN A 85 8.48 4.62 4.52
C GLN A 85 7.67 5.91 4.75
N VAL A 86 6.85 6.30 3.77
CA VAL A 86 5.98 7.48 3.89
C VAL A 86 4.95 7.28 5.01
N ALA A 87 4.30 6.11 5.07
CA ALA A 87 3.33 5.79 6.10
C ALA A 87 3.92 5.81 7.52
N ASN A 88 5.10 5.23 7.71
CA ASN A 88 5.80 5.24 8.99
C ASN A 88 6.27 6.65 9.41
N THR A 89 6.61 7.50 8.44
CA THR A 89 6.91 8.93 8.69
C THR A 89 5.68 9.64 9.24
N ILE A 90 4.51 9.40 8.64
CA ILE A 90 3.25 10.01 9.06
C ILE A 90 2.81 9.51 10.44
N ASP A 91 3.04 8.24 10.75
CA ASP A 91 2.74 7.62 12.04
C ASP A 91 3.72 8.01 13.17
N GLY A 92 4.83 8.69 12.85
CA GLY A 92 5.87 9.07 13.82
C GLY A 92 6.69 7.89 14.36
N LYS A 93 6.81 6.81 13.56
CA LYS A 93 7.56 5.59 13.92
C LYS A 93 8.99 5.53 13.35
N LEU A 94 9.51 6.66 12.88
CA LEU A 94 10.88 6.81 12.37
C LEU A 94 11.79 7.53 13.38
#